data_AF-A0A7L8RW32-F1
#
_entry.id   AF-A0A7L8RW32-F1
#
_cell.length_a   1.000
_cell.length_b   1.000
_cell.length_c   1.000
_cell.angle_alpha   90.00
_cell.angle_beta   90.00
_cell.angle_gamma   90.00
#
_symmetry.space_group_name_H-M   'P 1'
#
loop_
_entity.id
_entity.type
_entity.pdbx_description
1 polymer ?
#
loop_
_entity_poly.entity_id
_entity_poly.type
_entity_poly.pdbx_seq_one_letter_code
_entity_poly.pdbx_strand_id
1 'polypeptide(L)'
;MIRFLSLGILTLLLTGCSDSDSPPQGNPADSLRTDRFGYQVDSNVIVGKDNSLSWLKSVVTGYAPIEGERPAKIGWLETTQSCKFPLPSVGDKLVQIHTNETNQVSDVFALSQAEVLERAQAYVSQWQNDGKDPGVNSNRSGDRLRVVNVIVTETAAPVYLVLAGGFDTLWNIQKSPNARLSRVAIIGTRNAGIVNLEPGTPVTVLAGNAAKDCKISISRRPQPFWRVVEAAKGGDQISKEAVASRNAIYNRYDSWFRASFGKASEEVTIGIDQMNHAIVGPLPASLEERLPYRGITDATVQLARTDYAFVAASRDDYDSKHSDLVTKKAQQLAGGDLTTLNRKQ
;
A
#
# COMPACT_ATOMS: atom_id res chain seq x y z
N MET A 1 -43.33 -4.57 -64.29
CA MET A 1 -42.09 -4.53 -63.49
C MET A 1 -42.03 -3.20 -62.76
N ILE A 2 -42.40 -3.18 -61.48
CA ILE A 2 -42.34 -1.99 -60.63
C ILE A 2 -41.29 -2.29 -59.56
N ARG A 3 -40.17 -1.55 -59.58
CA ARG A 3 -39.12 -1.64 -58.55
C ARG A 3 -39.46 -0.70 -57.41
N PHE A 4 -39.70 -1.27 -56.23
CA PHE A 4 -39.78 -0.53 -54.98
C PHE A 4 -38.36 -0.13 -54.53
N LEU A 5 -38.15 1.17 -54.33
CA LEU A 5 -37.01 1.72 -53.59
C LEU A 5 -37.26 1.52 -52.08
N SER A 6 -36.39 0.78 -51.41
CA SER A 6 -36.36 0.71 -49.95
C SER A 6 -35.34 1.73 -49.44
N LEU A 7 -35.82 2.85 -48.92
CA LEU A 7 -35.02 3.85 -48.21
C LEU A 7 -34.75 3.32 -46.79
N GLY A 8 -33.54 2.82 -46.54
CA GLY A 8 -33.10 2.41 -45.21
C GLY A 8 -32.77 3.64 -44.37
N ILE A 9 -33.61 3.96 -43.39
CA ILE A 9 -33.34 4.96 -42.36
C ILE A 9 -32.30 4.36 -41.41
N LEU A 10 -31.06 4.86 -41.50
CA LEU A 10 -29.97 4.54 -40.58
C LEU A 10 -30.17 5.37 -39.31
N THR A 11 -30.90 4.83 -38.34
CA THR A 11 -31.06 5.44 -37.02
C THR A 11 -29.74 5.31 -36.25
N LEU A 12 -28.93 6.37 -36.27
CA LEU A 12 -27.77 6.51 -35.36
C LEU A 12 -28.31 6.60 -33.92
N LEU A 13 -28.26 5.47 -33.20
CA LEU A 13 -28.37 5.45 -31.75
C LEU A 13 -27.08 6.05 -31.19
N LEU A 14 -27.08 7.36 -30.96
CA LEU A 14 -26.18 8.02 -30.01
C LEU A 14 -26.54 7.51 -28.61
N THR A 15 -26.05 6.32 -28.26
CA THR A 15 -25.96 5.92 -26.86
C THR A 15 -25.00 6.90 -26.20
N GLY A 16 -25.55 7.85 -25.45
CA GLY A 16 -24.78 8.76 -24.62
C GLY A 16 -23.81 7.96 -23.78
N CYS A 17 -22.51 8.16 -24.03
CA CYS A 17 -21.48 7.74 -23.10
C CYS A 17 -21.80 8.48 -21.80
N SER A 18 -22.27 7.75 -20.80
CA SER A 18 -22.54 8.33 -19.50
C SER A 18 -21.25 8.99 -19.00
N ASP A 19 -21.43 10.18 -18.43
CA ASP A 19 -20.46 11.11 -17.85
C ASP A 19 -19.74 10.54 -16.61
N SER A 20 -19.48 9.23 -16.62
CA SER A 20 -19.01 8.44 -15.48
C SER A 20 -17.53 8.64 -15.18
N ASP A 21 -16.78 9.30 -16.07
CA ASP A 21 -15.34 9.50 -15.94
C ASP A 21 -14.94 10.95 -15.61
N SER A 22 -15.91 11.86 -15.51
CA SER A 22 -15.69 13.24 -15.10
C SER A 22 -15.29 13.34 -13.62
N PRO A 23 -14.38 14.26 -13.25
CA PRO A 23 -14.09 14.56 -11.84
C PRO A 23 -15.36 14.92 -11.07
N PRO A 24 -15.50 14.49 -9.80
CA PRO A 24 -16.59 14.96 -8.95
C PRO A 24 -16.65 16.50 -8.87
N GLN A 25 -17.84 17.04 -8.69
CA GLN A 25 -18.02 18.45 -8.36
C GLN A 25 -17.63 18.70 -6.88
N GLY A 26 -17.23 19.93 -6.55
CA GLY A 26 -16.88 20.33 -5.19
C GLY A 26 -15.37 20.31 -4.90
N ASN A 27 -15.03 20.55 -3.63
CA ASN A 27 -13.64 20.66 -3.18
C ASN A 27 -13.16 19.30 -2.61
N PRO A 28 -12.08 18.70 -3.13
CA PRO A 28 -11.55 17.44 -2.58
C PRO A 28 -11.15 17.54 -1.10
N ALA A 29 -10.85 18.74 -0.60
CA ALA A 29 -10.57 18.98 0.81
C ALA A 29 -11.78 18.75 1.73
N ASP A 30 -13.00 18.71 1.21
CA ASP A 30 -14.20 18.42 2.01
C ASP A 30 -14.22 16.96 2.52
N SER A 31 -13.42 16.07 1.92
CA SER A 31 -13.21 14.69 2.39
C SER A 31 -12.15 14.55 3.50
N LEU A 32 -11.44 15.63 3.81
CA LEU A 32 -10.33 15.61 4.76
C LEU A 32 -10.84 15.36 6.18
N ARG A 33 -10.40 14.27 6.80
CA ARG A 33 -10.67 13.96 8.21
C ARG A 33 -9.39 14.03 9.02
N THR A 34 -9.43 14.74 10.14
CA THR A 34 -8.33 14.74 11.11
C THR A 34 -8.42 13.52 12.01
N ASP A 35 -7.36 12.74 12.06
CA ASP A 35 -7.21 11.59 12.94
C ASP A 35 -6.06 11.79 13.94
N ARG A 36 -5.82 10.78 14.77
CA ARG A 36 -4.82 10.79 15.84
C ARG A 36 -3.44 11.19 15.36
N PHE A 37 -2.99 10.69 14.20
CA PHE A 37 -1.63 10.86 13.69
C PHE A 37 -1.53 11.54 12.32
N GLY A 38 -2.62 12.14 11.84
CA GLY A 38 -2.60 12.94 10.62
C GLY A 38 -3.95 13.00 9.93
N TYR A 39 -3.92 13.30 8.65
CA TYR A 39 -5.12 13.38 7.83
C TYR A 39 -5.44 12.07 7.15
N GLN A 40 -6.75 11.85 6.95
CA GLN A 40 -7.30 10.82 6.09
C GLN A 40 -8.10 11.48 4.97
N VAL A 41 -8.07 10.89 3.77
CA VAL A 41 -8.91 11.30 2.64
C VAL A 41 -9.65 10.10 2.04
N ASP A 42 -10.69 10.40 1.26
CA ASP A 42 -11.49 9.39 0.58
C ASP A 42 -10.77 8.75 -0.62
N SER A 43 -11.30 7.65 -1.13
CA SER A 43 -10.69 6.83 -2.19
C SER A 43 -10.70 7.46 -3.58
N ASN A 44 -11.37 8.60 -3.76
CA ASN A 44 -11.41 9.37 -5.00
C ASN A 44 -10.50 10.61 -4.97
N VAL A 45 -9.72 10.81 -3.90
CA VAL A 45 -8.77 11.93 -3.76
C VAL A 45 -7.34 11.46 -3.97
N ILE A 46 -6.57 12.27 -4.70
CA ILE A 46 -5.13 12.08 -4.92
C ILE A 46 -4.33 13.16 -4.20
N VAL A 47 -3.26 12.73 -3.54
CA VAL A 47 -2.39 13.60 -2.73
C VAL A 47 -1.14 13.95 -3.54
N GLY A 48 -0.87 15.25 -3.68
CA GLY A 48 0.30 15.79 -4.36
C GLY A 48 1.30 16.42 -3.40
N LYS A 49 2.26 17.15 -3.98
CA LYS A 49 3.27 17.91 -3.23
C LYS A 49 2.62 18.86 -2.21
N ASP A 50 3.27 19.02 -1.07
CA ASP A 50 2.80 19.85 0.05
C ASP A 50 1.41 19.43 0.55
N ASN A 51 1.06 18.15 0.33
CA ASN A 51 -0.24 17.55 0.61
C ASN A 51 -1.42 18.23 -0.10
N SER A 52 -1.18 18.81 -1.29
CA SER A 52 -2.24 19.33 -2.15
C SER A 52 -3.24 18.22 -2.51
N LEU A 53 -4.53 18.52 -2.44
CA LEU A 53 -5.59 17.55 -2.75
C LEU A 53 -6.21 17.84 -4.11
N SER A 54 -6.47 16.79 -4.87
CA SER A 54 -7.16 16.86 -6.15
C SER A 54 -8.07 15.65 -6.31
N TRP A 55 -9.03 15.71 -7.22
CA TRP A 55 -9.79 14.53 -7.60
C TRP A 55 -8.90 13.58 -8.40
N LEU A 56 -8.90 12.29 -8.05
CA LEU A 56 -8.17 11.26 -8.80
C LEU A 56 -8.56 11.25 -10.27
N LYS A 57 -9.83 11.42 -10.57
CA LYS A 57 -10.36 11.49 -11.94
C LYS A 57 -9.88 12.71 -12.72
N SER A 58 -9.23 13.69 -12.09
CA SER A 58 -8.51 14.75 -12.83
C SER A 58 -7.16 14.27 -13.37
N VAL A 59 -6.71 13.08 -12.98
CA VAL A 59 -5.38 12.53 -13.32
C VAL A 59 -5.50 11.25 -14.15
N VAL A 60 -6.49 10.41 -13.84
CA VAL A 60 -6.68 9.13 -14.52
C VAL A 60 -8.09 8.98 -15.08
N THR A 61 -8.22 8.14 -16.11
CA THR A 61 -9.50 7.70 -16.70
C THR A 61 -9.80 6.26 -16.31
N GLY A 62 -11.07 5.87 -16.22
CA GLY A 62 -11.50 4.48 -16.07
C GLY A 62 -11.23 3.87 -14.69
N TYR A 63 -10.89 4.69 -13.69
CA TYR A 63 -10.79 4.20 -12.32
C TYR A 63 -12.19 3.89 -11.76
N ALA A 64 -12.35 2.65 -11.32
CA ALA A 64 -13.46 2.21 -10.50
C ALA A 64 -12.91 1.61 -9.19
N PRO A 65 -13.46 1.96 -8.02
CA PRO A 65 -13.09 1.29 -6.78
C PRO A 65 -13.59 -0.15 -6.83
N ILE A 66 -12.69 -1.09 -7.08
CA ILE A 66 -12.97 -2.52 -7.06
C ILE A 66 -12.38 -3.10 -5.78
N GLU A 67 -13.17 -3.86 -5.04
CA GLU A 67 -12.64 -4.65 -3.93
C GLU A 67 -11.96 -5.91 -4.46
N GLY A 68 -10.75 -6.19 -3.98
CA GLY A 68 -10.10 -7.48 -4.20
C GLY A 68 -9.58 -7.67 -5.62
N GLU A 69 -8.99 -6.63 -6.21
CA GLU A 69 -8.27 -6.80 -7.47
C GLU A 69 -7.21 -7.91 -7.35
N ARG A 70 -7.11 -8.74 -8.39
CA ARG A 70 -6.41 -10.03 -8.32
C ARG A 70 -5.30 -10.14 -9.36
N PRO A 71 -4.03 -10.21 -8.96
CA PRO A 71 -2.95 -10.40 -9.91
C PRO A 71 -2.98 -11.82 -10.50
N ALA A 72 -2.43 -11.96 -11.70
CA ALA A 72 -2.25 -13.27 -12.32
C ALA A 72 -1.15 -14.06 -11.60
N LYS A 73 -0.09 -13.38 -11.14
CA LYS A 73 1.11 -14.02 -10.58
C LYS A 73 1.77 -13.17 -9.51
N ILE A 74 2.46 -13.85 -8.59
CA ILE A 74 3.38 -13.27 -7.62
C ILE A 74 4.81 -13.62 -8.05
N GLY A 75 5.64 -12.60 -8.20
CA GLY A 75 7.10 -12.66 -8.32
C GLY A 75 7.78 -12.06 -7.10
N TRP A 76 9.11 -12.09 -7.08
CA TRP A 76 9.91 -11.79 -5.89
C TRP A 76 10.94 -10.69 -6.15
N LEU A 77 11.04 -9.78 -5.19
CA LEU A 77 12.12 -8.82 -5.02
C LEU A 77 12.99 -9.26 -3.86
N GLU A 78 14.29 -9.36 -4.12
CA GLU A 78 15.26 -9.60 -3.05
C GLU A 78 15.37 -8.37 -2.14
N THR A 79 15.43 -8.61 -0.84
CA THR A 79 15.61 -7.57 0.17
C THR A 79 17.09 -7.29 0.39
N THR A 80 17.46 -6.01 0.52
CA THR A 80 18.84 -5.63 0.83
C THR A 80 19.16 -5.90 2.29
N GLN A 81 20.38 -6.40 2.54
CA GLN A 81 20.92 -6.62 3.88
C GLN A 81 21.84 -5.47 4.35
N SER A 82 22.16 -4.52 3.48
CA SER A 82 23.14 -3.47 3.77
C SER A 82 22.59 -2.31 4.62
N CYS A 83 21.28 -2.31 4.91
CA CYS A 83 20.55 -1.19 5.52
C CYS A 83 20.70 0.16 4.78
N LYS A 84 21.16 0.11 3.52
CA LYS A 84 21.49 1.28 2.70
C LYS A 84 20.84 1.15 1.32
N PHE A 85 20.53 2.30 0.75
CA PHE A 85 20.05 2.45 -0.62
C PHE A 85 21.14 3.10 -1.49
N PRO A 86 21.21 2.76 -2.79
CA PRO A 86 21.99 3.56 -3.72
C PRO A 86 21.51 5.01 -3.72
N LEU A 87 22.43 5.96 -3.67
CA LEU A 87 22.09 7.39 -3.68
C LEU A 87 21.39 7.78 -5.00
N PRO A 88 20.54 8.82 -4.97
CA PRO A 88 20.02 9.43 -6.19
C PRO A 88 21.14 9.93 -7.09
N SER A 89 20.95 9.79 -8.41
CA SER A 89 21.90 10.33 -9.38
C SER A 89 21.84 11.86 -9.38
N VAL A 90 22.92 12.51 -9.82
CA VAL A 90 22.92 13.96 -10.02
C VAL A 90 21.81 14.32 -11.03
N GLY A 91 20.93 15.24 -10.64
CA GLY A 91 19.78 15.67 -11.45
C GLY A 91 18.49 14.87 -11.22
N ASP A 92 18.54 13.77 -10.46
CA ASP A 92 17.32 13.07 -10.05
C ASP A 92 16.49 13.94 -9.11
N LYS A 93 15.17 13.93 -9.32
CA LYS A 93 14.20 14.44 -8.36
C LYS A 93 13.88 13.35 -7.35
N LEU A 94 14.36 13.50 -6.11
CA LEU A 94 14.01 12.62 -5.01
C LEU A 94 12.60 12.95 -4.50
N VAL A 95 11.73 11.94 -4.45
CA VAL A 95 10.37 12.06 -3.90
C VAL A 95 10.08 10.85 -3.02
N GLN A 96 9.61 11.09 -1.80
CA GLN A 96 9.09 10.05 -0.92
C GLN A 96 7.56 10.06 -0.95
N ILE A 97 6.94 8.91 -1.16
CA ILE A 97 5.53 8.68 -0.88
C ILE A 97 5.45 8.02 0.49
N HIS A 98 4.67 8.61 1.40
CA HIS A 98 4.47 8.07 2.74
C HIS A 98 2.99 7.91 3.05
N THR A 99 2.60 6.72 3.49
CA THR A 99 1.31 6.52 4.15
C THR A 99 1.43 5.41 5.18
N ASN A 100 0.67 5.54 6.27
CA ASN A 100 0.50 4.43 7.19
C ASN A 100 -0.56 3.50 6.59
N GLU A 101 -1.73 4.04 6.23
CA GLU A 101 -2.90 3.24 5.88
C GLU A 101 -3.48 3.57 4.51
N THR A 102 -4.15 2.57 3.92
CA THR A 102 -4.96 2.73 2.71
C THR A 102 -6.15 1.80 2.84
N ASN A 103 -7.30 2.22 2.29
CA ASN A 103 -8.52 1.43 2.32
C ASN A 103 -8.72 0.62 1.04
N GLN A 104 -7.84 0.79 0.06
CA GLN A 104 -7.78 -0.08 -1.09
C GLN A 104 -7.10 -1.40 -0.75
N VAL A 105 -7.72 -2.49 -1.16
CA VAL A 105 -7.35 -3.84 -0.74
C VAL A 105 -7.13 -4.71 -1.95
N SER A 106 -6.12 -5.58 -1.90
CA SER A 106 -5.86 -6.59 -2.92
C SER A 106 -6.30 -7.98 -2.43
N ASP A 107 -6.34 -8.95 -3.35
CA ASP A 107 -6.45 -10.37 -3.00
C ASP A 107 -5.08 -11.02 -2.70
N VAL A 108 -4.04 -10.22 -2.45
CA VAL A 108 -2.68 -10.68 -2.16
C VAL A 108 -2.41 -10.69 -0.66
N PHE A 109 -1.90 -11.80 -0.17
CA PHE A 109 -1.59 -12.02 1.24
C PHE A 109 -0.13 -12.41 1.40
N ALA A 110 0.50 -11.94 2.48
CA ALA A 110 1.88 -12.24 2.81
C ALA A 110 2.06 -12.46 4.31
N LEU A 111 2.84 -13.47 4.68
CA LEU A 111 3.11 -13.84 6.06
C LEU A 111 4.56 -14.29 6.23
N SER A 112 5.15 -13.91 7.36
CA SER A 112 6.42 -14.44 7.81
C SER A 112 6.26 -15.78 8.54
N GLN A 113 7.34 -16.55 8.62
CA GLN A 113 7.40 -17.76 9.41
C GLN A 113 7.19 -17.48 10.90
N ALA A 114 7.63 -16.32 11.39
CA ALA A 114 7.43 -15.89 12.77
C ALA A 114 5.93 -15.72 13.09
N GLU A 115 5.17 -15.07 12.19
CA GLU A 115 3.72 -14.91 12.36
C GLU A 115 2.98 -16.24 12.35
N VAL A 116 3.34 -17.15 11.43
CA VAL A 116 2.75 -18.51 11.40
C VAL A 116 3.09 -19.29 12.68
N LEU A 117 4.32 -19.16 13.18
CA LEU A 117 4.75 -19.81 14.43
C LEU A 117 3.98 -19.28 15.65
N GLU A 118 3.86 -17.97 15.79
CA GLU A 118 3.12 -17.32 16.89
C GLU A 118 1.66 -17.81 16.91
N ARG A 119 1.01 -17.83 15.75
CA ARG A 119 -0.38 -18.30 15.62
C ARG A 119 -0.52 -19.79 15.91
N ALA A 120 0.44 -20.60 15.48
CA ALA A 120 0.46 -22.03 15.79
C ALA A 120 0.63 -22.29 17.30
N GLN A 121 1.47 -21.50 17.99
CA GLN A 121 1.62 -21.58 19.44
C GLN A 121 0.34 -21.19 20.18
N ALA A 122 -0.35 -20.13 19.73
CA ALA A 122 -1.64 -19.74 20.27
C ALA A 122 -2.69 -20.84 20.07
N TYR A 123 -2.74 -21.43 18.86
CA TYR A 123 -3.64 -22.53 18.54
C TYR A 123 -3.39 -23.78 19.41
N VAL A 124 -2.12 -24.19 19.57
CA VAL A 124 -1.73 -25.30 20.48
C VAL A 124 -2.15 -25.02 21.92
N SER A 125 -1.91 -23.80 22.41
CA SER A 125 -2.25 -23.40 23.77
C SER A 125 -3.76 -23.45 24.00
N GLN A 126 -4.55 -23.02 23.01
CA GLN A 126 -6.00 -23.06 23.10
C GLN A 126 -6.54 -24.50 23.04
N TRP A 127 -5.97 -25.34 22.17
CA TRP A 127 -6.30 -26.78 22.13
C TRP A 127 -6.08 -27.44 23.49
N GLN A 128 -4.95 -27.16 24.15
CA GLN A 128 -4.65 -27.70 25.49
C GLN A 128 -5.67 -27.27 26.56
N ASN A 129 -6.19 -26.05 26.46
CA ASN A 129 -7.19 -25.51 27.40
C ASN A 129 -8.59 -26.09 27.14
N ASP A 130 -8.98 -26.17 25.86
CA ASP A 130 -10.34 -26.53 25.44
C ASP A 130 -10.53 -28.06 25.40
N GLY A 131 -9.45 -28.82 25.16
CA GLY A 131 -9.46 -30.28 25.00
C GLY A 131 -10.02 -30.75 23.66
N LYS A 132 -10.18 -29.85 22.69
CA LYS A 132 -10.71 -30.08 21.35
C LYS A 132 -10.20 -29.00 20.39
N ASP A 133 -10.46 -29.17 19.10
CA ASP A 133 -10.12 -28.18 18.07
C ASP A 133 -10.79 -26.82 18.34
N PRO A 134 -10.01 -25.75 18.58
CA PRO A 134 -10.56 -24.42 18.79
C PRO A 134 -10.93 -23.71 17.48
N GLY A 135 -10.53 -24.27 16.32
CA GLY A 135 -10.54 -23.57 15.05
C GLY A 135 -9.42 -22.52 14.95
N VAL A 136 -9.06 -22.14 13.72
CA VAL A 136 -8.07 -21.09 13.47
C VAL A 136 -8.78 -19.75 13.28
N ASN A 137 -8.44 -18.76 14.10
CA ASN A 137 -8.95 -17.40 13.93
C ASN A 137 -8.46 -16.79 12.61
N SER A 138 -9.38 -16.19 11.86
CA SER A 138 -9.04 -15.48 10.62
C SER A 138 -8.20 -14.25 10.91
N ASN A 139 -7.10 -14.09 10.16
CA ASN A 139 -6.24 -12.89 10.19
C ASN A 139 -6.31 -12.08 8.88
N ARG A 140 -7.35 -12.30 8.08
CA ARG A 140 -7.44 -11.80 6.70
C ARG A 140 -7.16 -10.31 6.56
N SER A 141 -7.70 -9.47 7.45
CA SER A 141 -7.49 -8.02 7.38
C SER A 141 -6.04 -7.59 7.67
N GLY A 142 -5.35 -8.35 8.53
CA GLY A 142 -3.97 -8.11 8.91
C GLY A 142 -2.98 -8.52 7.83
N ASP A 143 -3.19 -9.68 7.21
CA ASP A 143 -2.23 -10.28 6.27
C ASP A 143 -2.38 -9.78 4.83
N ARG A 144 -3.47 -9.07 4.55
CA ARG A 144 -3.81 -8.57 3.23
C ARG A 144 -2.96 -7.34 2.89
N LEU A 145 -2.29 -7.40 1.74
CA LEU A 145 -1.64 -6.22 1.18
C LEU A 145 -2.70 -5.23 0.70
N ARG A 146 -2.48 -3.98 1.08
CA ARG A 146 -3.33 -2.85 0.72
C ARG A 146 -2.67 -2.04 -0.39
N VAL A 147 -3.45 -1.52 -1.31
CA VAL A 147 -2.94 -0.87 -2.53
C VAL A 147 -2.79 0.63 -2.32
N VAL A 148 -1.67 1.18 -2.78
CA VAL A 148 -1.50 2.63 -2.95
C VAL A 148 -1.12 2.88 -4.40
N ASN A 149 -1.92 3.68 -5.10
CA ASN A 149 -1.60 4.06 -6.46
C ASN A 149 -0.66 5.26 -6.46
N VAL A 150 0.44 5.16 -7.19
CA VAL A 150 1.38 6.26 -7.39
C VAL A 150 1.42 6.58 -8.86
N ILE A 151 0.92 7.77 -9.20
CA ILE A 151 0.89 8.28 -10.56
C ILE A 151 2.07 9.23 -10.75
N VAL A 152 2.96 8.94 -11.69
CA VAL A 152 4.15 9.75 -11.97
C VAL A 152 3.94 10.53 -13.26
N THR A 153 3.78 11.84 -13.14
CA THR A 153 3.59 12.78 -14.26
C THR A 153 4.79 13.72 -14.44
N GLU A 154 5.77 13.68 -13.55
CA GLU A 154 7.00 14.46 -13.64
C GLU A 154 7.82 14.12 -14.89
N THR A 155 8.11 15.12 -15.71
CA THR A 155 8.86 14.98 -16.96
C THR A 155 10.14 15.83 -17.01
N ALA A 156 10.26 16.85 -16.15
CA ALA A 156 11.39 17.78 -16.16
C ALA A 156 12.70 17.11 -15.70
N ALA A 157 12.60 16.09 -14.84
CA ALA A 157 13.74 15.32 -14.35
C ALA A 157 13.35 13.85 -14.11
N PRO A 158 14.30 12.89 -14.20
CA PRO A 158 14.07 11.54 -13.71
C PRO A 158 13.73 11.55 -12.21
N VAL A 159 12.81 10.69 -11.80
CA VAL A 159 12.36 10.59 -10.42
C VAL A 159 13.04 9.40 -9.74
N TYR A 160 13.69 9.67 -8.60
CA TYR A 160 14.03 8.65 -7.63
C TYR A 160 12.87 8.54 -6.65
N LEU A 161 12.14 7.43 -6.70
CA LEU A 161 10.92 7.24 -5.93
C LEU A 161 11.20 6.42 -4.67
N VAL A 162 10.98 7.00 -3.49
CA VAL A 162 11.01 6.28 -2.22
C VAL A 162 9.56 5.98 -1.79
N LEU A 163 9.26 4.72 -1.51
CA LEU A 163 7.94 4.22 -1.18
C LEU A 163 7.96 3.72 0.26
N ALA A 164 7.41 4.50 1.19
CA ALA A 164 7.49 4.27 2.63
C ALA A 164 6.10 3.92 3.20
N GLY A 165 5.89 2.64 3.53
CA GLY A 165 4.61 2.10 3.99
C GLY A 165 4.66 1.61 5.44
N GLY A 166 3.70 2.06 6.26
CA GLY A 166 3.59 1.67 7.67
C GLY A 166 2.95 0.31 7.93
N PHE A 167 2.25 -0.26 6.93
CA PHE A 167 1.61 -1.57 6.98
C PHE A 167 1.91 -2.41 5.73
N ASP A 168 1.27 -3.58 5.59
CA ASP A 168 1.38 -4.44 4.41
C ASP A 168 0.89 -3.69 3.14
N THR A 169 1.81 -3.27 2.29
CA THR A 169 1.55 -2.30 1.21
C THR A 169 1.99 -2.81 -0.17
N LEU A 170 1.08 -2.75 -1.14
CA LEU A 170 1.33 -2.99 -2.56
C LEU A 170 1.29 -1.65 -3.31
N TRP A 171 2.43 -1.22 -3.82
CA TRP A 171 2.56 0.03 -4.56
C TRP A 171 2.24 -0.19 -6.04
N ASN A 172 1.13 0.38 -6.52
CA ASN A 172 0.75 0.32 -7.94
C ASN A 172 1.29 1.54 -8.67
N ILE A 173 2.32 1.35 -9.50
CA ILE A 173 3.02 2.46 -10.17
C ILE A 173 2.46 2.65 -11.58
N GLN A 174 2.02 3.87 -11.86
CA GLN A 174 1.56 4.28 -13.18
C GLN A 174 2.34 5.54 -13.57
N LYS A 175 2.80 5.63 -14.80
CA LYS A 175 3.58 6.80 -15.25
C LYS A 175 3.05 7.35 -16.57
N SER A 176 3.18 8.65 -16.76
CA SER A 176 2.92 9.25 -18.07
C SER A 176 3.99 8.78 -19.07
N PRO A 177 3.71 8.77 -20.38
CA PRO A 177 4.66 8.26 -21.38
C PRO A 177 6.06 8.88 -21.30
N ASN A 178 6.13 10.17 -20.94
CA ASN A 178 7.37 10.94 -20.89
C ASN A 178 7.99 11.03 -19.49
N ALA A 179 7.31 10.50 -18.47
CA ALA A 179 7.88 10.42 -17.13
C ALA A 179 8.98 9.33 -17.08
N ARG A 180 10.02 9.61 -16.30
CA ARG A 180 11.19 8.74 -16.16
C ARG A 180 11.39 8.41 -14.68
N LEU A 181 11.47 7.13 -14.37
CA LEU A 181 11.88 6.64 -13.05
C LEU A 181 13.34 6.21 -13.13
N SER A 182 14.21 6.83 -12.35
CA SER A 182 15.62 6.43 -12.28
C SER A 182 15.82 5.22 -11.37
N ARG A 183 15.05 5.15 -10.27
CA ARG A 183 15.07 4.06 -9.29
C ARG A 183 13.83 4.09 -8.41
N VAL A 184 13.48 2.93 -7.87
CA VAL A 184 12.53 2.80 -6.77
C VAL A 184 13.22 2.21 -5.53
N ALA A 185 13.04 2.87 -4.38
CA ALA A 185 13.40 2.37 -3.06
C ALA A 185 12.13 2.05 -2.28
N ILE A 186 11.94 0.79 -1.87
CA ILE A 186 10.79 0.39 -1.05
C ILE A 186 11.24 0.23 0.39
N ILE A 187 10.56 0.92 1.31
CA ILE A 187 10.78 0.85 2.75
C ILE A 187 9.45 0.42 3.39
N GLY A 188 9.41 -0.80 3.92
CA GLY A 188 8.22 -1.36 4.57
C GLY A 188 8.51 -1.80 5.99
N THR A 189 7.70 -1.39 6.95
CA THR A 189 7.76 -1.95 8.32
C THR A 189 7.25 -3.39 8.37
N ARG A 190 6.36 -3.76 7.44
CA ARG A 190 5.81 -5.11 7.24
C ARG A 190 6.12 -5.59 5.81
N ASN A 191 5.29 -6.45 5.23
CA ASN A 191 5.43 -6.89 3.85
C ASN A 191 5.19 -5.72 2.89
N ALA A 192 5.92 -5.70 1.78
CA ALA A 192 5.76 -4.67 0.77
C ALA A 192 5.90 -5.28 -0.63
N GLY A 193 5.27 -4.65 -1.62
CA GLY A 193 5.36 -5.08 -3.00
C GLY A 193 5.15 -3.94 -3.97
N ILE A 194 5.38 -4.23 -5.24
CA ILE A 194 5.20 -3.28 -6.33
C ILE A 194 4.56 -3.98 -7.53
N VAL A 195 3.82 -3.21 -8.32
CA VAL A 195 3.14 -3.69 -9.52
C VAL A 195 3.08 -2.57 -10.55
N ASN A 196 2.97 -2.96 -11.83
CA ASN A 196 2.93 -2.07 -12.99
C ASN A 196 4.19 -1.17 -13.17
N LEU A 197 5.28 -1.45 -12.46
CA LEU A 197 6.56 -0.78 -12.66
C LEU A 197 7.10 -1.03 -14.07
N GLU A 198 7.66 0.02 -14.69
CA GLU A 198 8.32 -0.08 -15.98
C GLU A 198 9.48 -1.08 -15.94
N PRO A 199 9.51 -2.07 -16.86
CA PRO A 199 10.60 -3.05 -16.93
C PRO A 199 11.98 -2.38 -17.02
N GLY A 200 12.94 -2.91 -16.26
CA GLY A 200 14.31 -2.37 -16.22
C GLY A 200 14.52 -1.26 -15.20
N THR A 201 13.47 -0.71 -14.59
CA THR A 201 13.61 0.25 -13.48
C THR A 201 14.27 -0.45 -12.28
N PRO A 202 15.44 -0.02 -11.81
CA PRO A 202 16.08 -0.64 -10.65
C PRO A 202 15.24 -0.49 -9.39
N VAL A 203 15.08 -1.58 -8.64
CA VAL A 203 14.37 -1.59 -7.35
C VAL A 203 15.33 -2.04 -6.25
N THR A 204 15.29 -1.35 -5.12
CA THR A 204 15.95 -1.79 -3.88
C THR A 204 14.90 -1.84 -2.78
N VAL A 205 14.87 -2.92 -2.01
CA VAL A 205 13.80 -3.17 -1.04
C VAL A 205 14.38 -3.41 0.34
N LEU A 206 13.86 -2.69 1.32
CA LEU A 206 14.08 -2.91 2.74
C LEU A 206 12.72 -3.04 3.43
N ALA A 207 12.24 -4.28 3.60
CA ALA A 207 10.91 -4.57 4.11
C ALA A 207 10.91 -5.72 5.12
N GLY A 208 9.87 -5.80 5.95
CA GLY A 208 9.65 -6.88 6.92
C GLY A 208 10.86 -7.09 7.85
N ASN A 209 11.35 -8.33 7.92
CA ASN A 209 12.48 -8.69 8.78
C ASN A 209 13.75 -7.87 8.46
N ALA A 210 14.04 -7.59 7.19
CA ALA A 210 15.22 -6.78 6.83
C ALA A 210 15.13 -5.36 7.39
N ALA A 211 13.94 -4.74 7.33
CA ALA A 211 13.71 -3.41 7.93
C ALA A 211 13.83 -3.45 9.46
N LYS A 212 13.31 -4.52 10.09
CA LYS A 212 13.42 -4.76 11.54
C LYS A 212 14.88 -4.93 11.98
N ASP A 213 15.67 -5.70 11.26
CA ASP A 213 17.10 -5.93 11.54
C ASP A 213 17.90 -4.63 11.40
N CYS A 214 17.54 -3.80 10.41
CA CYS A 214 18.07 -2.45 10.24
C CYS A 214 17.48 -1.41 11.21
N LYS A 215 16.58 -1.82 12.12
CA LYS A 215 15.90 -0.96 13.11
C LYS A 215 15.19 0.23 12.49
N ILE A 216 14.64 0.05 11.29
CA ILE A 216 13.90 1.10 10.59
C ILE A 216 12.50 1.19 11.17
N SER A 217 12.12 2.40 11.55
CA SER A 217 10.77 2.72 12.02
C SER A 217 10.33 3.99 11.34
N ILE A 218 9.54 3.83 10.29
CA ILE A 218 9.01 4.95 9.50
C ILE A 218 8.14 5.81 10.43
N SER A 219 8.37 7.12 10.40
CA SER A 219 7.54 8.07 11.14
C SER A 219 7.58 9.43 10.48
N ARG A 220 6.44 10.11 10.52
CA ARG A 220 6.33 11.54 10.20
C ARG A 220 6.65 12.39 11.41
N ARG A 221 7.06 13.63 11.17
CA ARG A 221 7.21 14.64 12.21
C ARG A 221 5.83 14.98 12.78
N PRO A 222 5.63 14.97 14.11
CA PRO A 222 4.40 15.45 14.71
C PRO A 222 4.02 16.85 14.22
N GLN A 223 2.80 16.99 13.68
CA GLN A 223 2.29 18.25 13.14
C GLN A 223 1.25 18.87 14.07
N PRO A 224 1.11 20.22 14.11
CA PRO A 224 0.15 20.91 14.96
C PRO A 224 -1.31 20.46 14.79
N PHE A 225 -1.68 20.03 13.59
CA PHE A 225 -3.05 19.61 13.26
C PHE A 225 -3.39 18.17 13.68
N TRP A 226 -2.42 17.38 14.15
CA TRP A 226 -2.70 16.02 14.63
C TRP A 226 -3.48 16.08 15.94
N ARG A 227 -4.55 15.29 16.09
CA ARG A 227 -5.35 15.28 17.32
C ARG A 227 -4.51 14.98 18.57
N VAL A 228 -3.49 14.12 18.44
CA VAL A 228 -2.57 13.82 19.56
C VAL A 228 -1.71 15.04 19.94
N VAL A 229 -1.33 15.88 18.99
CA VAL A 229 -0.53 17.09 19.26
C VAL A 229 -1.41 18.17 19.87
N GLU A 230 -2.64 18.32 19.39
CA GLU A 230 -3.64 19.21 19.97
C GLU A 230 -3.94 18.83 21.43
N ALA A 231 -4.25 17.56 21.70
CA ALA A 231 -4.50 17.06 23.06
C ALA A 231 -3.29 17.24 23.98
N ALA A 232 -2.07 16.99 23.50
CA ALA A 232 -0.84 17.22 24.27
C ALA A 232 -0.67 18.69 24.67
N LYS A 233 -0.97 19.63 23.77
CA LYS A 233 -0.98 21.08 24.05
C LYS A 233 -2.07 21.45 25.05
N GLY A 234 -3.21 20.77 25.00
CA GLY A 234 -4.31 20.89 25.96
C GLY A 234 -4.02 20.32 27.35
N GLY A 235 -2.85 19.69 27.55
CA GLY A 235 -2.40 19.22 28.85
C GLY A 235 -2.44 17.71 29.05
N ASP A 236 -3.04 16.95 28.13
CA ASP A 236 -3.19 15.49 28.26
C ASP A 236 -1.83 14.77 28.32
N GLN A 237 -1.59 14.05 29.42
CA GLN A 237 -0.29 13.45 29.70
C GLN A 237 0.02 12.26 28.78
N ILE A 238 -0.98 11.44 28.46
CA ILE A 238 -0.84 10.32 27.52
C ILE A 238 -0.44 10.84 26.14
N SER A 239 -1.07 11.91 25.68
CA SER A 239 -0.75 12.55 24.40
C SER A 239 0.63 13.21 24.41
N LYS A 240 1.06 13.83 25.51
CA LYS A 240 2.44 14.37 25.64
C LYS A 240 3.49 13.27 25.47
N GLU A 241 3.29 12.15 26.14
CA GLU A 241 4.18 10.98 26.03
C GLU A 241 4.18 10.39 24.62
N ALA A 242 3.00 10.30 23.98
CA ALA A 242 2.88 9.84 22.60
C ALA A 242 3.60 10.77 21.62
N VAL A 243 3.49 12.09 21.78
CA VAL A 243 4.20 13.08 20.96
C VAL A 243 5.71 13.01 21.18
N ALA A 244 6.17 12.89 22.42
CA ALA A 244 7.59 12.73 22.74
C ALA A 244 8.18 11.46 22.12
N SER A 245 7.47 10.33 22.26
CA SER A 245 7.84 9.06 21.63
C SER A 245 7.92 9.16 20.11
N ARG A 246 6.91 9.79 19.47
CA ARG A 246 6.91 9.98 18.01
C ARG A 246 8.01 10.91 17.53
N ASN A 247 8.31 11.99 18.24
CA ASN A 247 9.47 12.83 17.93
C ASN A 247 10.77 12.03 17.99
N ALA A 248 10.96 11.15 18.98
CA ALA A 248 12.15 10.32 19.08
C ALA A 248 12.27 9.32 17.91
N ILE A 249 11.16 8.70 17.49
CA ILE A 249 11.14 7.80 16.33
C ILE A 249 11.42 8.57 15.04
N TYR A 250 10.76 9.71 14.83
CA TYR A 250 10.97 10.59 13.68
C TYR A 250 12.43 11.04 13.58
N ASN A 251 13.05 11.50 14.67
CA ASN A 251 14.45 11.96 14.63
C ASN A 251 15.42 10.85 14.22
N ARG A 252 15.19 9.60 14.67
CA ARG A 252 15.99 8.45 14.23
C ARG A 252 15.76 8.13 12.75
N TYR A 253 14.51 8.14 12.30
CA TYR A 253 14.15 7.90 10.92
C TYR A 253 14.73 8.97 9.99
N ASP A 254 14.53 10.25 10.28
CA ASP A 254 15.05 11.37 9.47
C ASP A 254 16.59 11.37 9.43
N SER A 255 17.26 11.04 10.54
CA SER A 255 18.72 10.89 10.57
C SER A 255 19.19 9.78 9.63
N TRP A 256 18.57 8.60 9.69
CA TRP A 256 18.87 7.49 8.79
C TRP A 256 18.51 7.82 7.32
N PHE A 257 17.39 8.51 7.10
CA PHE A 257 16.92 8.90 5.77
C PHE A 257 17.89 9.90 5.12
N ARG A 258 18.36 10.90 5.88
CA ARG A 258 19.41 11.84 5.44
C ARG A 258 20.70 11.12 5.07
N ALA A 259 21.11 10.15 5.88
CA ALA A 259 22.31 9.36 5.58
C ALA A 259 22.14 8.49 4.32
N SER A 260 20.90 8.06 4.01
CA SER A 260 20.59 7.18 2.88
C SER A 260 20.34 7.93 1.57
N PHE A 261 19.77 9.14 1.63
CA PHE A 261 19.27 9.85 0.46
C PHE A 261 19.75 11.32 0.36
N GLY A 262 20.49 11.82 1.35
CA GLY A 262 21.07 13.17 1.33
C GLY A 262 20.10 14.32 1.62
N LYS A 263 18.82 14.03 1.93
CA LYS A 263 17.76 15.03 2.19
C LYS A 263 17.00 14.71 3.47
N ALA A 264 16.30 15.70 4.03
CA ALA A 264 15.34 15.45 5.10
C ALA A 264 14.16 14.62 4.56
N SER A 265 13.60 13.70 5.34
CA SER A 265 12.44 12.92 4.88
C SER A 265 11.26 13.83 4.58
N GLU A 266 10.94 14.78 5.47
CA GLU A 266 9.81 15.71 5.31
C GLU A 266 9.98 16.69 4.14
N GLU A 267 11.21 17.01 3.71
CA GLU A 267 11.47 17.94 2.59
C GLU A 267 10.99 17.37 1.25
N VAL A 268 10.98 16.04 1.13
CA VAL A 268 10.68 15.33 -0.12
C VAL A 268 9.42 14.47 -0.03
N THR A 269 8.70 14.53 1.10
CA THR A 269 7.54 13.67 1.34
C THR A 269 6.26 14.24 0.75
N ILE A 270 5.58 13.41 -0.05
CA ILE A 270 4.16 13.48 -0.36
C ILE A 270 3.47 12.46 0.53
N GLY A 271 2.57 12.88 1.41
CA GLY A 271 1.88 11.90 2.23
C GLY A 271 1.07 12.46 3.38
N ILE A 272 0.01 11.73 3.70
CA ILE A 272 -0.80 11.88 4.89
C ILE A 272 -0.93 10.52 5.59
N ASP A 273 -1.70 10.45 6.67
CA ASP A 273 -1.78 9.24 7.49
C ASP A 273 -2.44 8.10 6.70
N GLN A 274 -3.62 8.38 6.13
CA GLN A 274 -4.34 7.46 5.27
C GLN A 274 -4.62 8.07 3.88
N MET A 275 -4.07 7.46 2.83
CA MET A 275 -4.36 7.84 1.44
C MET A 275 -4.30 6.64 0.49
N ASN A 276 -5.10 6.71 -0.57
CA ASN A 276 -5.19 5.64 -1.57
C ASN A 276 -4.38 5.95 -2.84
N HIS A 277 -4.11 7.24 -3.09
CA HIS A 277 -3.48 7.72 -4.32
C HIS A 277 -2.50 8.86 -4.04
N ALA A 278 -1.36 8.84 -4.71
CA ALA A 278 -0.39 9.93 -4.72
C ALA A 278 0.00 10.30 -6.16
N ILE A 279 0.26 11.58 -6.41
CA ILE A 279 0.80 12.08 -7.68
C ILE A 279 2.21 12.67 -7.50
N VAL A 280 3.14 12.26 -8.36
CA VAL A 280 4.50 12.79 -8.45
C VAL A 280 4.66 13.58 -9.74
N GLY A 281 4.57 14.90 -9.61
CA GLY A 281 4.58 15.83 -10.75
C GLY A 281 3.33 16.70 -10.78
N PRO A 282 3.16 17.52 -11.84
CA PRO A 282 1.96 18.33 -12.02
C PRO A 282 0.75 17.47 -12.39
N LEU A 283 -0.46 18.00 -12.19
CA LEU A 283 -1.66 17.43 -12.80
C LEU A 283 -1.55 17.50 -14.34
N PRO A 284 -2.21 16.59 -15.08
CA PRO A 284 -2.37 16.74 -16.53
C PRO A 284 -2.94 18.13 -16.89
N ALA A 285 -2.53 18.70 -18.02
CA ALA A 285 -2.96 20.05 -18.39
C ALA A 285 -4.43 20.11 -18.81
N SER A 286 -4.99 18.98 -19.23
CA SER A 286 -6.41 18.82 -19.55
C SER A 286 -6.94 17.42 -19.20
N LEU A 287 -8.26 17.23 -19.27
CA LEU A 287 -8.88 15.93 -18.99
C LEU A 287 -8.55 14.88 -20.07
N GLU A 288 -8.21 15.30 -21.28
CA GLU A 288 -7.81 14.44 -22.39
C GLU A 288 -6.38 13.90 -22.21
N GLU A 289 -5.54 14.58 -21.42
CA GLU A 289 -4.16 14.17 -21.12
C GLU A 289 -4.06 13.22 -19.91
N ARG A 290 -5.20 12.84 -19.32
CA ARG A 290 -5.27 11.88 -18.21
C ARG A 290 -4.75 10.52 -18.64
N LEU A 291 -4.18 9.79 -17.68
CA LEU A 291 -3.66 8.45 -17.91
C LEU A 291 -4.78 7.40 -17.81
N PRO A 292 -4.82 6.39 -18.68
CA PRO A 292 -5.66 5.21 -18.44
C PRO A 292 -5.26 4.53 -17.13
N TYR A 293 -6.21 4.38 -16.20
CA TYR A 293 -5.96 3.69 -14.95
C TYR A 293 -5.60 2.22 -15.22
N ARG A 294 -4.52 1.77 -14.58
CA ARG A 294 -4.08 0.37 -14.59
C ARG A 294 -4.18 -0.20 -13.20
N GLY A 295 -5.17 -1.06 -12.99
CA GLY A 295 -5.28 -1.89 -11.79
C GLY A 295 -4.20 -2.98 -11.74
N ILE A 296 -4.32 -3.84 -10.73
CA ILE A 296 -3.47 -5.00 -10.49
C ILE A 296 -4.08 -6.30 -11.02
N THR A 297 -5.32 -6.26 -11.50
CA THR A 297 -5.96 -7.41 -12.15
C THR A 297 -5.10 -7.93 -13.30
N ASP A 298 -4.84 -9.24 -13.32
CA ASP A 298 -4.00 -9.95 -14.29
C ASP A 298 -2.52 -9.49 -14.35
N ALA A 299 -2.10 -8.57 -13.48
CA ALA A 299 -0.73 -8.11 -13.41
C ALA A 299 0.18 -9.16 -12.76
N THR A 300 1.49 -9.00 -12.94
CA THR A 300 2.49 -9.66 -12.09
C THR A 300 2.87 -8.71 -10.96
N VAL A 301 2.54 -9.09 -9.73
CA VAL A 301 2.97 -8.38 -8.53
C VAL A 301 4.36 -8.87 -8.14
N GLN A 302 5.27 -7.95 -7.83
CA GLN A 302 6.61 -8.26 -7.33
C GLN A 302 6.64 -7.95 -5.83
N LEU A 303 6.65 -8.98 -4.99
CA LEU A 303 6.67 -8.85 -3.53
C LEU A 303 8.09 -8.89 -2.99
N ALA A 304 8.36 -8.09 -1.96
CA ALA A 304 9.52 -8.33 -1.10
C ALA A 304 9.51 -9.78 -0.62
N ARG A 305 10.64 -10.47 -0.75
CA ARG A 305 10.74 -11.88 -0.35
C ARG A 305 10.26 -12.07 1.10
N THR A 306 9.34 -13.01 1.26
CA THR A 306 8.73 -13.42 2.53
C THR A 306 8.56 -14.95 2.52
N ASP A 307 8.21 -15.55 3.65
CA ASP A 307 8.11 -17.00 3.79
C ASP A 307 6.88 -17.59 3.12
N TYR A 308 5.75 -16.88 3.19
CA TYR A 308 4.49 -17.28 2.58
C TYR A 308 3.84 -16.11 1.86
N ALA A 309 3.47 -16.30 0.60
CA ALA A 309 2.60 -15.39 -0.11
C ALA A 309 1.62 -16.16 -0.99
N PHE A 310 0.38 -15.70 -1.06
CA PHE A 310 -0.63 -16.32 -1.89
C PHE A 310 -1.71 -15.33 -2.29
N VAL A 311 -2.41 -15.67 -3.36
CA VAL A 311 -3.64 -15.00 -3.77
C VAL A 311 -4.82 -15.76 -3.18
N ALA A 312 -5.80 -15.07 -2.60
CA ALA A 312 -7.04 -15.68 -2.16
C ALA A 312 -8.27 -14.90 -2.62
N ALA A 313 -9.15 -15.57 -3.37
CA ALA A 313 -10.26 -14.96 -4.08
C ALA A 313 -11.48 -14.61 -3.21
N SER A 314 -11.54 -15.18 -2.01
CA SER A 314 -12.63 -15.00 -1.06
C SER A 314 -12.11 -15.10 0.36
N ARG A 315 -12.99 -14.84 1.33
CA ARG A 315 -12.68 -15.09 2.74
C ARG A 315 -12.41 -16.57 3.00
N ASP A 316 -13.23 -17.45 2.48
CA ASP A 316 -13.11 -18.90 2.71
C ASP A 316 -11.84 -19.48 2.09
N ASP A 317 -11.45 -19.02 0.89
CA ASP A 317 -10.19 -19.42 0.25
C ASP A 317 -8.98 -18.97 1.09
N TYR A 318 -9.03 -17.75 1.63
CA TYR A 318 -8.00 -17.26 2.55
C TYR A 318 -7.98 -18.09 3.85
N ASP A 319 -9.15 -18.29 4.48
CA ASP A 319 -9.25 -18.96 5.78
C ASP A 319 -8.79 -20.43 5.67
N SER A 320 -9.08 -21.11 4.56
CA SER A 320 -8.56 -22.45 4.27
C SER A 320 -7.04 -22.46 4.15
N LYS A 321 -6.45 -21.60 3.29
CA LYS A 321 -4.99 -21.52 3.09
C LYS A 321 -4.25 -21.15 4.38
N HIS A 322 -4.77 -20.17 5.12
CA HIS A 322 -4.21 -19.73 6.38
C HIS A 322 -4.31 -20.82 7.46
N SER A 323 -5.46 -21.48 7.58
CA SER A 323 -5.65 -22.59 8.52
C SER A 323 -4.69 -23.74 8.24
N ASP A 324 -4.49 -24.12 6.98
CA ASP A 324 -3.54 -25.17 6.60
C ASP A 324 -2.10 -24.84 7.04
N LEU A 325 -1.67 -23.58 6.88
CA LEU A 325 -0.35 -23.14 7.33
C LEU A 325 -0.21 -23.23 8.86
N VAL A 326 -1.19 -22.73 9.60
CA VAL A 326 -1.18 -22.69 11.06
C VAL A 326 -1.27 -24.09 11.66
N THR A 327 -2.21 -24.91 11.21
CA THR A 327 -2.44 -26.28 11.71
C THR A 327 -1.26 -27.19 11.41
N LYS A 328 -0.67 -27.12 10.20
CA LYS A 328 0.54 -27.87 9.87
C LYS A 328 1.71 -27.48 10.78
N LYS A 329 1.87 -26.18 11.08
CA LYS A 329 2.91 -25.72 12.01
C LYS A 329 2.61 -26.16 13.45
N ALA A 330 1.35 -26.13 13.87
CA ALA A 330 0.92 -26.58 15.20
C ALA A 330 1.15 -28.09 15.39
N GLN A 331 0.84 -28.92 14.40
CA GLN A 331 1.12 -30.36 14.41
C GLN A 331 2.62 -30.62 14.60
N GLN A 332 3.49 -29.87 13.91
CA GLN A 332 4.94 -29.98 14.10
C GLN A 332 5.35 -29.65 15.54
N LEU A 333 4.75 -28.63 16.16
CA LEU A 333 5.01 -28.28 17.57
C LEU A 333 4.51 -29.35 18.55
N ALA A 334 3.45 -30.07 18.19
CA ALA A 334 2.84 -31.11 19.02
C ALA A 334 3.42 -32.52 18.79
N GLY A 335 4.47 -32.68 17.98
CA GLY A 335 5.05 -33.99 17.68
C GLY A 335 4.25 -34.83 16.67
N GLY A 336 3.35 -34.21 15.90
CA GLY A 336 2.65 -34.81 14.76
C GLY A 336 1.14 -35.00 14.96
N ASP A 337 0.67 -35.11 16.19
CA ASP A 337 -0.75 -35.33 16.50
C ASP A 337 -1.23 -34.39 17.61
N LEU A 338 -2.15 -33.49 17.25
CA LEU A 338 -2.73 -32.50 18.17
C LEU A 338 -3.66 -33.14 19.21
N THR A 339 -4.23 -34.32 18.96
CA THR A 339 -5.12 -34.98 19.92
C THR A 339 -4.39 -35.39 21.21
N THR A 340 -3.08 -35.64 21.12
CA THR A 340 -2.21 -35.92 22.27
C THR A 340 -2.11 -34.77 23.27
N LEU A 341 -2.50 -33.56 22.86
CA LEU A 341 -2.53 -32.38 23.73
C LEU A 341 -3.76 -32.33 24.64
N ASN A 342 -4.71 -33.26 24.48
CA ASN A 342 -5.90 -33.33 25.31
C ASN A 342 -5.55 -33.86 26.71
N ARG A 343 -5.40 -32.95 27.68
CA ARG A 343 -5.11 -33.30 29.09
C ARG A 343 -6.32 -33.84 29.86
N LYS A 344 -7.50 -33.92 29.24
CA LYS A 344 -8.73 -34.46 29.86
C LYS A 344 -8.99 -35.94 29.52
N GLN A 345 -8.03 -36.61 28.87
CA GLN A 345 -8.02 -38.07 28.73
C GLN A 345 -7.35 -38.74 29.92
#